data_AF-A0A951FFE5-F1
#
_entry.id   AF-A0A951FFE5-F1
#
_cell.length_a   1.000
_cell.length_b   1.000
_cell.length_c   1.000
_cell.angle_alpha   90.00
_cell.angle_beta   90.00
_cell.angle_gamma   90.00
#
_symmetry.space_group_name_H-M   'P 1'
#
loop_
_entity.id
_entity.type
_entity.pdbx_description
1 polymer ?
#
loop_
_entity_poly.entity_id
_entity_poly.type
_entity_poly.pdbx_seq_one_letter_code
_entity_poly.pdbx_strand_id
1 'polypeptide(L)'
;MTATLYNNDVFAPVDRDLYLERIAGGNETEVYRTDDQRYVVKLKYELGGELAAAFDSARTMRAAAEQFAGCIGEEHSIPSYYVIARDSEGRVQVLVIQPFGAHAHPLFQVDYATLNAEERAHVAEQLRTIIKRSLSFYNDTRTMPDVYGRTSTSAAERSRLRSPWKLPERLWSFLVQRNLLRSHNLLLTNPPECRVVLVDYDFVRQSRLYRWVYYSVRRSLFWRDRALIWWMERGAKVPRA
;
A
#
# COMPACT_ATOMS: atom_id res chain seq x y z
N MET A 1 -23.33 -0.93 -6.07
CA MET A 1 -22.25 -1.44 -6.93
C MET A 1 -22.42 -2.95 -6.98
N THR A 2 -22.54 -3.54 -8.16
CA THR A 2 -22.57 -5.01 -8.34
C THR A 2 -21.17 -5.54 -8.05
N ALA A 3 -21.00 -6.22 -6.92
CA ALA A 3 -19.76 -6.92 -6.59
C ALA A 3 -19.43 -7.90 -7.72
N THR A 4 -18.25 -7.75 -8.33
CA THR A 4 -17.79 -8.71 -9.35
C THR A 4 -17.09 -9.84 -8.61
N LEU A 5 -17.79 -10.96 -8.47
CA LEU A 5 -17.21 -12.20 -7.96
C LEU A 5 -16.24 -12.75 -9.00
N TYR A 6 -15.01 -13.01 -8.57
CA TYR A 6 -13.98 -13.60 -9.42
C TYR A 6 -13.76 -15.05 -8.99
N ASN A 7 -13.90 -15.97 -9.95
CA ASN A 7 -13.72 -17.40 -9.76
C ASN A 7 -12.44 -17.85 -10.47
N ASN A 8 -11.52 -18.45 -9.71
CA ASN A 8 -10.27 -18.99 -10.24
C ASN A 8 -9.67 -20.01 -9.24
N ASP A 9 -9.11 -21.10 -9.74
CA ASP A 9 -8.49 -22.16 -8.92
C ASP A 9 -7.34 -21.66 -8.04
N VAL A 10 -6.75 -20.52 -8.40
CA VAL A 10 -5.70 -19.87 -7.60
C VAL A 10 -6.14 -19.60 -6.17
N PHE A 11 -7.45 -19.41 -5.91
CA PHE A 11 -7.98 -19.14 -4.57
C PHE A 11 -8.34 -20.38 -3.75
N ALA A 12 -8.22 -21.59 -4.31
CA ALA A 12 -8.53 -22.84 -3.59
C ALA A 12 -7.86 -22.97 -2.21
N PRO A 13 -6.64 -22.46 -1.96
CA PRO A 13 -6.04 -22.51 -0.64
C PRO A 13 -6.64 -21.52 0.38
N VAL A 14 -7.42 -20.54 -0.08
CA VAL A 14 -7.93 -19.42 0.73
C VAL A 14 -9.43 -19.52 0.93
N ASP A 15 -10.16 -19.86 -0.13
CA ASP A 15 -11.61 -20.04 -0.10
C ASP A 15 -12.02 -21.35 -0.76
N ARG A 16 -12.98 -22.05 -0.15
CA ARG A 16 -13.42 -23.37 -0.60
C ARG A 16 -14.34 -23.30 -1.80
N ASP A 17 -15.06 -22.21 -1.97
CA ASP A 17 -15.96 -21.99 -3.09
C ASP A 17 -15.30 -21.26 -4.28
N LEU A 18 -14.03 -20.85 -4.11
CA LEU A 18 -13.20 -20.14 -5.09
C LEU A 18 -13.69 -18.73 -5.46
N TYR A 19 -14.69 -18.19 -4.74
CA TYR A 19 -15.22 -16.87 -5.02
C TYR A 19 -14.60 -15.84 -4.10
N LEU A 20 -14.05 -14.78 -4.70
CA LEU A 20 -13.66 -13.60 -3.95
C LEU A 20 -14.22 -12.34 -4.63
N GLU A 21 -14.63 -11.37 -3.82
CA GLU A 21 -15.05 -10.07 -4.33
C GLU A 21 -13.82 -9.24 -4.69
N ARG A 22 -13.75 -8.77 -5.93
CA ARG A 22 -12.71 -7.81 -6.34
C ARG A 22 -13.00 -6.43 -5.76
N ILE A 23 -12.10 -5.94 -4.88
CA ILE A 23 -12.26 -4.65 -4.18
C ILE A 23 -11.32 -3.55 -4.67
N ALA A 24 -10.17 -3.90 -5.25
CA ALA A 24 -9.22 -2.93 -5.82
C ALA A 24 -8.29 -3.60 -6.84
N GLY A 25 -7.48 -2.79 -7.53
CA GLY A 25 -6.46 -3.30 -8.44
C GLY A 25 -5.43 -2.24 -8.82
N GLY A 26 -4.27 -2.72 -9.22
CA GLY A 26 -3.10 -1.96 -9.63
C GLY A 26 -2.50 -2.52 -10.91
N ASN A 27 -1.22 -2.22 -11.14
CA ASN A 27 -0.55 -2.56 -12.40
C ASN A 27 0.15 -3.92 -12.39
N GLU A 28 0.38 -4.48 -11.21
CA GLU A 28 1.04 -5.77 -11.01
C GLU A 28 0.26 -6.59 -9.96
N THR A 29 -0.93 -6.13 -9.56
CA THR A 29 -1.64 -6.64 -8.39
C THR A 29 -3.13 -6.43 -8.53
N GLU A 30 -3.91 -7.49 -8.42
CA GLU A 30 -5.36 -7.40 -8.21
C GLU A 30 -5.67 -7.70 -6.74
N VAL A 31 -6.67 -7.04 -6.17
CA VAL A 31 -6.98 -7.11 -4.74
C VAL A 31 -8.43 -7.57 -4.55
N TYR A 32 -8.57 -8.66 -3.81
CA TYR A 32 -9.82 -9.33 -3.55
C TYR A 32 -10.08 -9.42 -2.05
N ARG A 33 -11.33 -9.69 -1.68
CA ARG A 33 -11.79 -9.87 -0.30
C ARG A 33 -12.50 -11.21 -0.18
N THR A 34 -12.26 -11.91 0.92
CA THR A 34 -12.98 -13.15 1.28
C THR A 34 -14.42 -12.88 1.66
N ASP A 35 -15.31 -13.84 1.43
CA ASP A 35 -16.75 -13.68 1.67
C ASP A 35 -17.07 -13.50 3.17
N ASP A 36 -16.27 -14.11 4.04
CA ASP A 36 -16.32 -13.92 5.50
C ASP A 36 -15.74 -12.57 5.97
N GLN A 37 -15.24 -11.75 5.05
CA GLN A 37 -14.62 -10.44 5.29
C GLN A 37 -13.47 -10.48 6.31
N ARG A 38 -12.77 -11.60 6.45
CA ARG A 38 -11.61 -11.69 7.35
C ARG A 38 -10.31 -11.32 6.66
N TYR A 39 -10.20 -11.52 5.35
CA TYR A 39 -8.94 -11.36 4.64
C TYR A 39 -9.06 -10.57 3.34
N VAL A 40 -7.96 -9.89 3.01
CA VAL A 40 -7.65 -9.36 1.69
C VAL A 40 -6.64 -10.28 1.03
N VAL A 41 -6.91 -10.61 -0.23
CA VAL A 41 -6.05 -11.44 -1.06
C VAL A 41 -5.53 -10.59 -2.21
N LYS A 42 -4.21 -10.43 -2.32
CA LYS A 42 -3.55 -9.73 -3.42
C LYS A 42 -2.92 -10.73 -4.37
N LEU A 43 -3.39 -10.77 -5.61
CA LEU A 43 -2.86 -11.62 -6.67
C LEU A 43 -1.82 -10.87 -7.50
N LYS A 44 -0.58 -11.37 -7.53
CA LYS A 44 0.54 -10.77 -8.30
C LYS A 44 0.69 -11.41 -9.69
N TYR A 45 -0.23 -11.13 -10.61
CA TYR A 45 -0.35 -11.82 -11.91
C TYR A 45 0.89 -11.74 -12.82
N GLU A 46 1.68 -10.65 -12.77
CA GLU A 46 2.91 -10.50 -13.59
C GLU A 46 4.07 -11.38 -13.10
N LEU A 47 3.98 -11.92 -11.88
CA LEU A 47 4.99 -12.80 -11.29
C LEU A 47 4.70 -14.28 -11.53
N GLY A 48 3.58 -14.58 -12.19
CA GLY A 48 3.13 -15.94 -12.41
C GLY A 48 3.83 -16.61 -13.58
N GLY A 49 4.05 -17.93 -13.48
CA GLY A 49 4.74 -18.72 -14.49
C GLY A 49 5.25 -20.02 -13.90
N GLU A 50 6.57 -20.21 -13.92
CA GLU A 50 7.23 -21.38 -13.34
C GLU A 50 7.30 -21.33 -11.81
N LEU A 51 7.24 -22.49 -11.16
CA LEU A 51 7.27 -22.63 -9.71
C LEU A 51 8.50 -21.95 -9.08
N ALA A 52 9.68 -22.14 -9.65
CA ALA A 52 10.92 -21.57 -9.12
C ALA A 52 10.88 -20.04 -9.08
N ALA A 53 10.43 -19.40 -10.16
CA ALA A 53 10.31 -17.95 -10.26
C ALA A 53 9.25 -17.39 -9.29
N ALA A 54 8.11 -18.07 -9.16
CA ALA A 54 7.07 -17.69 -8.19
C ALA A 54 7.57 -17.84 -6.74
N PHE A 55 8.32 -18.89 -6.45
CA PHE A 55 8.91 -19.13 -5.13
C PHE A 55 9.95 -18.05 -4.77
N ASP A 56 10.86 -17.72 -5.67
CA ASP A 56 11.85 -16.66 -5.46
C ASP A 56 11.19 -15.28 -5.29
N SER A 57 10.13 -15.03 -6.06
CA SER A 57 9.33 -13.81 -5.93
C SER A 57 8.64 -13.72 -4.57
N ALA A 58 7.97 -14.80 -4.13
CA ALA A 58 7.32 -14.88 -2.83
C ALA A 58 8.33 -14.69 -1.68
N ARG A 59 9.49 -15.34 -1.76
CA ARG A 59 10.58 -15.19 -0.78
C ARG A 59 11.09 -13.75 -0.71
N THR A 60 11.30 -13.11 -1.85
CA THR A 60 11.76 -11.71 -1.92
C THR A 60 10.72 -10.76 -1.34
N MET A 61 9.45 -10.96 -1.68
CA MET A 61 8.34 -10.15 -1.16
C MET A 61 8.17 -10.33 0.34
N ARG A 62 8.28 -11.56 0.85
CA ARG A 62 8.24 -11.84 2.29
C ARG A 62 9.36 -11.12 3.02
N ALA A 63 10.60 -11.23 2.54
CA ALA A 63 11.73 -10.53 3.13
C ALA A 63 11.53 -9.00 3.13
N ALA A 64 10.95 -8.44 2.06
CA ALA A 64 10.61 -7.02 1.99
C ALA A 64 9.57 -6.61 3.04
N ALA A 65 8.49 -7.40 3.18
CA ALA A 65 7.45 -7.15 4.16
C ALA A 65 7.97 -7.25 5.59
N GLU A 66 8.79 -8.24 5.91
CA GLU A 66 9.41 -8.38 7.23
C GLU A 66 10.32 -7.19 7.53
N GLN A 67 11.15 -6.75 6.57
CA GLN A 67 12.01 -5.57 6.73
C GLN A 67 11.22 -4.28 6.93
N PHE A 68 10.18 -4.05 6.11
CA PHE A 68 9.39 -2.83 6.20
C PHE A 68 8.46 -2.81 7.41
N ALA A 69 7.91 -3.96 7.82
CA ALA A 69 7.18 -4.08 9.09
C ALA A 69 8.10 -3.78 10.27
N GLY A 70 9.30 -4.36 10.31
CA GLY A 70 10.30 -4.05 11.34
C GLY A 70 10.75 -2.59 11.33
N CYS A 71 10.83 -1.98 10.14
CA CYS A 71 11.11 -0.55 10.00
C CYS A 71 9.99 0.31 10.61
N ILE A 72 8.74 0.14 10.18
CA ILE A 72 7.65 1.04 10.60
C ILE A 72 7.13 0.73 12.00
N GLY A 73 7.31 -0.49 12.49
CA GLY A 73 6.79 -1.00 13.77
C GLY A 73 5.57 -1.90 13.60
N GLU A 74 5.44 -2.86 14.51
CA GLU A 74 4.30 -3.79 14.57
C GLU A 74 2.97 -3.05 14.66
N GLU A 75 2.92 -1.96 15.43
CA GLU A 75 1.75 -1.11 15.64
C GLU A 75 1.27 -0.41 14.36
N HIS A 76 2.15 -0.24 13.37
CA HIS A 76 1.90 0.41 12.09
C HIS A 76 1.94 -0.57 10.90
N SER A 77 1.90 -1.87 11.18
CA SER A 77 2.00 -2.92 10.17
C SER A 77 0.83 -3.90 10.23
N ILE A 78 0.60 -4.59 9.12
CA ILE A 78 -0.35 -5.67 8.97
C ILE A 78 0.42 -6.91 8.52
N PRO A 79 0.25 -8.07 9.18
CA PRO A 79 0.94 -9.28 8.80
C PRO A 79 0.58 -9.68 7.37
N SER A 80 1.58 -10.12 6.62
CA SER A 80 1.42 -10.58 5.23
C SER A 80 1.85 -12.04 5.13
N TYR A 81 0.94 -12.88 4.67
CA TYR A 81 1.18 -14.30 4.41
C TYR A 81 1.28 -14.53 2.91
N TYR A 82 2.17 -15.43 2.50
CA TYR A 82 2.45 -15.67 1.09
C TYR A 82 2.06 -17.11 0.75
N VAL A 83 1.18 -17.25 -0.24
CA VAL A 83 0.73 -18.55 -0.74
C VAL A 83 1.09 -18.65 -2.21
N ILE A 84 1.60 -19.82 -2.60
CA ILE A 84 1.89 -20.16 -3.99
C ILE A 84 0.82 -21.16 -4.42
N ALA A 85 0.07 -20.81 -5.45
CA ALA A 85 -1.05 -21.60 -5.93
C ALA A 85 -1.05 -21.67 -7.45
N ARG A 86 -1.69 -22.69 -8.01
CA ARG A 86 -1.87 -22.81 -9.45
C ARG A 86 -3.20 -22.19 -9.84
N ASP A 87 -3.23 -21.38 -10.89
CA ASP A 87 -4.47 -20.86 -11.46
C ASP A 87 -5.13 -21.86 -12.41
N SER A 88 -6.34 -21.52 -12.88
CA SER A 88 -7.10 -22.36 -13.81
C SER A 88 -6.45 -22.54 -15.19
N GLU A 89 -5.43 -21.73 -15.54
CA GLU A 89 -4.62 -21.88 -16.76
C GLU A 89 -3.38 -22.76 -16.51
N GLY A 90 -3.20 -23.26 -15.29
CA GLY A 90 -2.08 -24.09 -14.90
C GLY A 90 -0.81 -23.32 -14.53
N ARG A 91 -0.84 -21.98 -14.50
CA ARG A 91 0.31 -21.15 -14.14
C ARG A 91 0.44 -21.06 -12.63
N VAL A 92 1.67 -21.01 -12.15
CA VAL A 92 1.94 -20.80 -10.72
C VAL A 92 1.88 -19.32 -10.42
N GLN A 93 1.10 -18.91 -9.43
CA GLN A 93 0.86 -17.54 -9.02
C GLN A 93 1.28 -17.32 -7.56
N VAL A 94 1.55 -16.07 -7.20
CA VAL A 94 1.80 -15.65 -5.81
C VAL A 94 0.62 -14.84 -5.29
N LEU A 95 0.04 -15.33 -4.19
CA LEU A 95 -0.97 -14.65 -3.40
C LEU A 95 -0.34 -14.04 -2.14
N VAL A 96 -0.74 -12.82 -1.81
CA VAL A 96 -0.45 -12.19 -0.51
C VAL A 96 -1.76 -12.05 0.26
N ILE A 97 -1.82 -12.66 1.44
CA ILE A 97 -3.00 -12.65 2.31
C ILE A 97 -2.72 -11.75 3.49
N GLN A 98 -3.63 -10.81 3.76
CA GLN A 98 -3.55 -9.87 4.88
C GLN A 98 -4.91 -9.85 5.60
N PRO A 99 -4.95 -9.64 6.93
CA PRO A 99 -6.20 -9.31 7.62
C PRO A 99 -6.94 -8.16 6.93
N PHE A 100 -8.25 -8.33 6.73
CA PHE A 100 -9.09 -7.25 6.20
C PHE A 100 -9.49 -6.30 7.31
N GLY A 101 -9.03 -5.05 7.21
CA GLY A 101 -9.54 -3.97 8.03
C GLY A 101 -10.92 -3.54 7.53
N ALA A 102 -11.98 -4.27 7.88
CA ALA A 102 -13.35 -4.02 7.41
C ALA A 102 -13.84 -2.57 7.66
N HIS A 103 -13.23 -1.91 8.64
CA HIS A 103 -13.51 -0.52 8.97
C HIS A 103 -12.26 0.36 8.98
N ALA A 104 -11.21 -0.04 8.27
CA ALA A 104 -10.03 0.78 8.07
C ALA A 104 -10.21 1.63 6.81
N HIS A 105 -9.93 2.92 6.91
CA HIS A 105 -10.09 3.87 5.80
C HIS A 105 -8.74 4.35 5.31
N PRO A 106 -8.46 4.37 3.99
CA PRO A 106 -7.29 5.04 3.48
C PRO A 106 -7.22 6.48 3.98
N LEU A 107 -6.04 6.96 4.38
CA LEU A 107 -5.87 8.34 4.84
C LEU A 107 -6.38 9.36 3.83
N PHE A 108 -6.30 9.03 2.53
CA PHE A 108 -6.94 9.76 1.45
C PHE A 108 -8.42 10.11 1.69
N GLN A 109 -9.19 9.17 2.24
CA GLN A 109 -10.63 9.27 2.48
C GLN A 109 -10.99 9.88 3.84
N VAL A 110 -10.02 10.05 4.74
CA VAL A 110 -10.28 10.60 6.07
C VAL A 110 -10.61 12.09 5.98
N ASP A 111 -11.73 12.47 6.61
CA ASP A 111 -12.07 13.87 6.83
C ASP A 111 -11.51 14.34 8.17
N TYR A 112 -10.29 14.87 8.16
CA TYR A 112 -9.62 15.37 9.36
C TYR A 112 -10.38 16.51 10.07
N ALA A 113 -11.33 17.16 9.40
CA ALA A 113 -12.16 18.19 10.02
C ALA A 113 -13.21 17.61 10.98
N THR A 114 -13.59 16.34 10.81
CA THR A 114 -14.55 15.66 11.70
C THR A 114 -13.89 15.06 12.93
N LEU A 115 -12.57 14.90 12.92
CA LEU A 115 -11.80 14.43 14.06
C LEU A 115 -11.77 15.51 15.16
N ASN A 116 -11.78 15.09 16.43
CA ASN A 116 -11.53 16.00 17.55
C ASN A 116 -10.03 16.32 17.70
N ALA A 117 -9.66 17.19 18.64
CA ALA A 117 -8.26 17.60 18.81
C ALA A 117 -7.33 16.47 19.25
N GLU A 118 -7.81 15.56 20.10
CA GLU A 118 -7.05 14.42 20.60
C GLU A 118 -6.82 13.38 19.49
N GLU A 119 -7.85 13.07 18.72
CA GLU A 119 -7.77 12.17 17.56
C GLU A 119 -6.77 12.70 16.51
N ARG A 120 -6.81 14.00 16.23
CA ARG A 120 -5.84 14.63 15.33
C ARG A 120 -4.41 14.56 15.86
N ALA A 121 -4.21 14.84 17.15
CA ALA A 121 -2.90 14.75 17.79
C ALA A 121 -2.37 13.30 17.76
N HIS A 122 -3.24 12.33 18.01
CA HIS A 122 -2.91 10.91 17.98
C HIS A 122 -2.50 10.45 16.57
N VAL A 123 -3.28 10.78 15.54
CA VAL A 123 -2.90 10.49 14.14
C VAL A 123 -1.59 11.19 13.75
N ALA A 124 -1.42 12.45 14.18
CA ALA A 124 -0.20 13.21 13.91
C ALA A 124 1.04 12.57 14.55
N GLU A 125 0.93 12.09 15.78
CA GLU A 125 1.99 11.36 16.48
C GLU A 125 2.41 10.09 15.72
N GLN A 126 1.43 9.26 15.34
CA GLN A 126 1.70 8.03 14.59
C GLN A 126 2.39 8.33 13.24
N LEU A 127 1.92 9.33 12.51
CA LEU A 127 2.55 9.75 11.25
C LEU A 127 3.98 10.27 11.45
N ARG A 128 4.23 11.04 12.53
CA ARG A 128 5.59 11.48 12.88
C ARG A 128 6.50 10.30 13.20
N THR A 129 6.00 9.30 13.90
CA THR A 129 6.72 8.05 14.20
C THR A 129 7.07 7.30 12.92
N ILE A 130 6.09 7.08 12.03
CA ILE A 130 6.32 6.44 10.72
C ILE A 130 7.38 7.19 9.90
N ILE A 131 7.31 8.52 9.84
CA ILE A 131 8.31 9.35 9.15
C ILE A 131 9.69 9.17 9.78
N LYS A 132 9.80 9.29 11.11
CA LYS A 132 11.08 9.17 11.83
C LYS A 132 11.74 7.82 11.56
N ARG A 133 10.98 6.73 11.68
CA ARG A 133 11.49 5.38 11.47
C ARG A 133 11.87 5.13 10.01
N SER A 134 11.03 5.57 9.06
CA SER A 134 11.33 5.49 7.63
C SER A 134 12.60 6.24 7.23
N LEU A 135 12.83 7.43 7.81
CA LEU A 135 14.06 8.19 7.61
C LEU A 135 15.30 7.51 8.19
N SER A 136 15.18 6.93 9.39
CA SER A 136 16.26 6.15 10.00
C SER A 136 16.64 4.97 9.10
N PHE A 137 15.64 4.18 8.71
CA PHE A 137 15.84 3.03 7.84
C PHE A 137 16.43 3.40 6.48
N TYR A 138 16.04 4.54 5.92
CA TYR A 138 16.65 5.06 4.68
C TYR A 138 18.12 5.41 4.86
N ASN A 139 18.52 6.00 5.98
CA ASN A 139 19.93 6.32 6.23
C ASN A 139 20.79 5.05 6.26
N ASP A 140 20.25 3.96 6.82
CA ASP A 140 20.95 2.70 6.98
C ASP A 140 20.97 1.86 5.69
N THR A 141 19.84 1.79 4.98
CA THR A 141 19.66 0.82 3.87
C THR A 141 19.58 1.47 2.48
N ARG A 142 19.41 2.80 2.42
CA ARG A 142 19.06 3.54 1.18
C ARG A 142 17.75 3.09 0.53
N THR A 143 16.87 2.45 1.29
CA THR A 143 15.53 2.04 0.89
C THR A 143 14.49 2.53 1.87
N MET A 144 13.21 2.52 1.50
CA MET A 144 12.15 3.06 2.35
C MET A 144 10.78 2.50 1.96
N PRO A 145 9.87 2.27 2.92
CA PRO A 145 8.51 1.81 2.64
C PRO A 145 7.72 2.79 1.75
N ASP A 146 6.75 2.25 1.00
CA ASP A 146 5.82 3.06 0.21
C ASP A 146 4.61 3.51 1.00
N VAL A 147 4.79 4.63 1.69
CA VAL A 147 3.78 5.25 2.55
C VAL A 147 2.81 6.19 1.82
N TYR A 148 2.90 6.37 0.50
CA TYR A 148 1.99 7.28 -0.23
C TYR A 148 0.96 6.53 -1.07
N GLY A 149 1.37 5.47 -1.77
CA GLY A 149 0.48 4.69 -2.64
C GLY A 149 -0.09 5.44 -3.84
N ARG A 150 -0.93 4.72 -4.60
CA ARG A 150 -1.81 5.22 -5.67
C ARG A 150 -2.90 4.19 -5.93
N THR A 151 -4.15 4.61 -6.04
CA THR A 151 -5.21 3.82 -6.67
C THR A 151 -5.25 4.12 -8.17
N SER A 152 -5.40 3.10 -9.01
CA SER A 152 -5.72 3.30 -10.43
C SER A 152 -7.00 2.57 -10.78
N THR A 153 -7.90 3.26 -11.48
CA THR A 153 -9.26 2.78 -11.71
C THR A 153 -9.37 1.86 -12.93
N SER A 154 -8.40 1.86 -13.86
CA SER A 154 -8.44 0.99 -15.04
C SER A 154 -7.07 0.70 -15.68
N ALA A 155 -6.94 -0.43 -16.38
CA ALA A 155 -5.74 -0.79 -17.15
C ALA A 155 -5.40 0.23 -18.26
N ALA A 156 -6.40 0.86 -18.87
CA ALA A 156 -6.21 1.88 -19.90
C ALA A 156 -5.62 3.19 -19.32
N GLU A 157 -6.11 3.62 -18.15
CA GLU A 157 -5.55 4.74 -17.40
C GLU A 157 -4.07 4.48 -17.03
N ARG A 158 -3.74 3.23 -16.67
CA ARG A 158 -2.37 2.79 -16.34
C ARG A 158 -1.42 2.83 -17.53
N SER A 159 -1.84 2.31 -18.68
CA SER A 159 -1.02 2.33 -19.92
C SER A 159 -0.73 3.78 -20.35
N ARG A 160 -1.74 4.65 -20.28
CA ARG A 160 -1.60 6.08 -20.61
C ARG A 160 -0.62 6.79 -19.67
N LEU A 161 -0.65 6.46 -18.37
CA LEU A 161 0.25 7.04 -17.37
C LEU A 161 1.68 6.49 -17.44
N ARG A 162 1.91 5.28 -17.97
CA ARG A 162 3.28 4.73 -18.17
C ARG A 162 4.06 5.48 -19.26
N SER A 163 3.37 6.16 -20.17
CA SER A 163 3.96 6.89 -21.30
C SER A 163 5.07 7.88 -20.88
N PRO A 164 6.23 7.89 -21.57
CA PRO A 164 7.35 8.78 -21.23
C PRO A 164 6.96 10.27 -21.26
N TRP A 165 6.00 10.65 -22.10
CA TRP A 165 5.50 12.03 -22.21
C TRP A 165 4.71 12.51 -20.99
N LYS A 166 4.19 11.57 -20.17
CA LYS A 166 3.51 11.86 -18.89
C LYS A 166 4.46 11.87 -17.70
N LEU A 167 5.77 11.72 -17.91
CA LEU A 167 6.77 11.74 -16.83
C LEU A 167 6.78 13.07 -16.05
N PRO A 168 6.68 14.27 -16.68
CA PRO A 168 6.64 15.54 -15.95
C PRO A 168 5.39 15.65 -15.07
N GLU A 169 4.22 15.28 -15.60
CA GLU A 169 2.95 15.27 -14.86
C GLU A 169 2.97 14.24 -13.72
N ARG A 170 3.60 13.08 -13.91
CA ARG A 170 3.80 12.08 -12.85
C ARG A 170 4.69 12.58 -11.74
N LEU A 171 5.79 13.27 -12.08
CA LEU A 171 6.70 13.89 -11.12
C LEU A 171 5.99 15.02 -10.38
N TRP A 172 5.24 15.88 -11.08
CA TRP A 172 4.46 16.96 -10.46
C TRP A 172 3.38 16.43 -9.51
N SER A 173 2.56 15.47 -9.95
CA SER A 173 1.57 14.80 -9.10
C SER A 173 2.22 14.17 -7.87
N PHE A 174 3.38 13.53 -8.02
CA PHE A 174 4.12 12.96 -6.91
C PHE A 174 4.65 14.01 -5.93
N LEU A 175 5.19 15.11 -6.44
CA LEU A 175 5.81 16.17 -5.64
C LEU A 175 4.79 17.08 -4.95
N VAL A 176 3.62 17.29 -5.56
CA VAL A 176 2.65 18.30 -5.12
C VAL A 176 1.35 17.66 -4.58
N GLN A 177 0.79 16.68 -5.27
CA GLN A 177 -0.52 16.14 -4.92
C GLN A 177 -0.45 15.00 -3.89
N ARG A 178 0.65 14.24 -3.87
CA ARG A 178 0.79 13.12 -2.93
C ARG A 178 1.41 13.57 -1.63
N ASN A 179 0.63 13.56 -0.55
CA ASN A 179 1.09 13.77 0.82
C ASN A 179 0.63 12.64 1.73
N LEU A 180 1.25 12.51 2.91
CA LEU A 180 0.95 11.41 3.84
C LEU A 180 -0.49 11.41 4.33
N LEU A 181 -1.07 12.58 4.58
CA LEU A 181 -2.48 12.73 4.97
C LEU A 181 -3.45 12.35 3.84
N ARG A 182 -2.94 12.16 2.62
CA ARG A 182 -3.68 11.69 1.44
C ARG A 182 -3.16 10.37 0.91
N SER A 183 -2.57 9.56 1.79
CA SER A 183 -2.03 8.25 1.40
C SER A 183 -3.14 7.24 1.09
N HIS A 184 -2.90 6.43 0.07
CA HIS A 184 -3.70 5.23 -0.22
C HIS A 184 -3.13 3.96 0.40
N ASN A 185 -1.84 3.98 0.78
CA ASN A 185 -1.15 2.84 1.36
C ASN A 185 -1.17 2.85 2.89
N LEU A 186 -1.49 3.99 3.51
CA LEU A 186 -1.77 4.08 4.93
C LEU A 186 -3.27 4.08 5.16
N LEU A 187 -3.73 3.18 6.03
CA LEU A 187 -5.10 3.14 6.50
C LEU A 187 -5.18 3.61 7.96
N LEU A 188 -6.25 4.31 8.31
CA LEU A 188 -6.64 4.58 9.69
C LEU A 188 -7.67 3.53 10.11
N THR A 189 -7.35 2.73 11.14
CA THR A 189 -8.32 1.81 11.73
C THR A 189 -9.35 2.56 12.55
N ASN A 190 -10.51 1.95 12.77
CA ASN A 190 -11.53 2.52 13.63
C ASN A 190 -11.16 2.49 15.12
N PRO A 191 -11.92 3.22 15.96
CA PRO A 191 -11.84 3.09 17.41
C PRO A 191 -12.01 1.63 17.88
N PRO A 192 -11.41 1.26 19.02
CA PRO A 192 -10.74 2.14 19.99
C PRO A 192 -9.27 2.46 19.67
N GLU A 193 -8.63 1.68 18.79
CA GLU A 193 -7.17 1.75 18.63
C GLU A 193 -6.70 2.87 17.68
N CYS A 194 -7.55 3.28 16.72
CA CYS A 194 -7.28 4.40 15.80
C CYS A 194 -5.86 4.39 15.18
N ARG A 195 -5.38 3.21 14.78
CA ARG A 195 -4.01 2.99 14.30
C ARG A 195 -3.85 3.38 12.84
N VAL A 196 -2.72 4.02 12.52
CA VAL A 196 -2.27 4.23 11.16
C VAL A 196 -1.40 3.05 10.75
N VAL A 197 -1.86 2.27 9.78
CA VAL A 197 -1.20 1.02 9.35
C VAL A 197 -0.85 1.05 7.87
N LEU A 198 0.35 0.57 7.52
CA LEU A 198 0.79 0.39 6.14
C LEU A 198 0.25 -0.93 5.58
N VAL A 199 -0.31 -0.91 4.37
CA VAL A 199 -0.83 -2.12 3.72
C VAL A 199 0.05 -2.66 2.62
N ASP A 200 1.00 -1.89 2.10
CA ASP A 200 1.80 -2.26 0.93
C ASP A 200 3.30 -2.22 1.25
N TYR A 201 3.97 -3.34 0.98
CA TYR A 201 5.36 -3.61 1.36
C TYR A 201 6.27 -3.89 0.16
N ASP A 202 5.83 -3.60 -1.06
CA ASP A 202 6.63 -3.93 -2.23
C ASP A 202 7.85 -3.02 -2.38
N PHE A 203 9.00 -3.63 -2.67
CA PHE A 203 10.15 -2.86 -3.16
C PHE A 203 9.87 -2.33 -4.56
N VAL A 204 10.43 -1.15 -4.85
CA VAL A 204 10.54 -0.66 -6.23
C VAL A 204 11.52 -1.56 -7.00
N ARG A 205 10.99 -2.32 -7.98
CA ARG A 205 11.72 -3.29 -8.81
C ARG A 205 12.58 -2.68 -9.94
N GLN A 206 12.65 -1.36 -10.01
CA GLN A 206 13.37 -0.63 -11.06
C GLN A 206 14.89 -0.57 -10.81
N SER A 207 15.63 -0.02 -11.78
CA SER A 207 17.09 0.12 -11.73
C SER A 207 17.59 0.83 -10.46
N ARG A 208 18.85 0.58 -10.08
CA ARG A 208 19.48 1.18 -8.88
C ARG A 208 19.42 2.71 -8.89
N LEU A 209 19.69 3.33 -10.04
CA LEU A 209 19.60 4.78 -10.19
C LEU A 209 18.18 5.29 -9.98
N TYR A 210 17.18 4.62 -10.55
CA TYR A 210 15.78 4.97 -10.36
C TYR A 210 15.39 4.87 -8.88
N ARG A 211 15.74 3.77 -8.21
CA ARG A 211 15.49 3.57 -6.78
C ARG A 211 16.11 4.68 -5.94
N TRP A 212 17.36 5.05 -6.24
CA TRP A 212 18.06 6.11 -5.53
C TRP A 212 17.35 7.46 -5.68
N VAL A 213 17.02 7.87 -6.91
CA VAL A 213 16.26 9.11 -7.16
C VAL A 213 14.91 9.05 -6.45
N TYR A 214 14.19 7.95 -6.59
CA TYR A 214 12.86 7.75 -6.04
C TYR A 214 12.83 7.92 -4.51
N TYR A 215 13.70 7.19 -3.79
CA TYR A 215 13.74 7.29 -2.33
C TYR A 215 14.31 8.63 -1.84
N SER A 216 15.22 9.25 -2.59
CA SER A 216 15.75 10.58 -2.25
C SER A 216 14.67 11.66 -2.36
N VAL A 217 13.85 11.62 -3.41
CA VAL A 217 12.71 12.55 -3.54
C VAL A 217 11.74 12.36 -2.38
N ARG A 218 11.39 11.12 -2.03
CA ARG A 218 10.49 10.84 -0.90
C ARG A 218 11.01 11.36 0.43
N ARG A 219 12.31 11.19 0.69
CA ARG A 219 12.95 11.75 1.88
C ARG A 219 12.72 13.26 1.97
N SER A 220 12.83 13.98 0.86
CA SER A 220 12.55 15.42 0.81
C SER A 220 11.06 15.73 1.07
N LEU A 221 10.14 14.90 0.56
CA LEU A 221 8.70 15.08 0.76
C LEU A 221 8.26 14.98 2.23
N PHE A 222 8.97 14.20 3.05
CA PHE A 222 8.67 14.13 4.49
C PHE A 222 8.82 15.46 5.23
N TRP A 223 9.64 16.40 4.74
CA TRP A 223 9.69 17.75 5.33
C TRP A 223 8.38 18.51 5.11
N ARG A 224 7.84 18.44 3.89
CA ARG A 224 6.52 19.00 3.55
C ARG A 224 5.42 18.30 4.36
N ASP A 225 5.47 16.97 4.47
CA ASP A 225 4.45 16.22 5.21
C ASP A 225 4.45 16.55 6.71
N ARG A 226 5.62 16.79 7.33
CA ARG A 226 5.70 17.27 8.71
C ARG A 226 4.99 18.60 8.91
N ALA A 227 5.14 19.55 7.98
CA ALA A 227 4.43 20.83 8.03
C ALA A 227 2.91 20.66 7.88
N LEU A 228 2.47 19.78 6.96
CA LEU A 228 1.06 19.46 6.78
C LEU A 228 0.44 18.79 8.01
N ILE A 229 1.16 17.86 8.64
CA ILE A 229 0.73 17.19 9.88
C ILE A 229 0.56 18.21 11.00
N TRP A 230 1.52 19.13 11.15
CA TRP A 230 1.43 20.19 12.15
C TRP A 230 0.25 21.15 11.90
N TRP A 231 -0.05 21.47 10.63
CA TRP A 231 -1.24 22.24 10.29
C TRP A 231 -2.53 21.49 10.61
N MET A 232 -2.59 20.20 10.26
CA MET A 232 -3.73 19.33 10.56
C MET A 232 -3.99 19.27 12.07
N GLU A 233 -2.96 19.04 12.88
CA GLU A 233 -3.04 18.99 14.35
C GLU A 233 -3.66 20.26 14.95
N ARG A 234 -3.37 21.42 14.37
CA ARG A 234 -3.94 22.73 14.76
C ARG A 234 -5.38 22.97 14.31
N GLY A 235 -6.03 21.97 13.70
CA GLY A 235 -7.40 22.08 13.18
C GLY A 235 -7.49 22.85 11.86
N ALA A 236 -6.37 23.12 11.18
CA ALA A 236 -6.41 23.72 9.86
C ALA A 236 -6.94 22.73 8.81
N LYS A 237 -7.57 23.25 7.76
CA LYS A 237 -8.06 22.43 6.65
C LYS A 237 -6.87 21.80 5.91
N VAL A 238 -6.81 20.47 5.91
CA VAL A 238 -5.84 19.73 5.09
C VAL A 238 -6.17 19.96 3.62
N PRO A 239 -5.20 20.37 2.78
CA PRO A 239 -5.43 20.57 1.35
C PRO A 239 -6.14 19.38 0.70
N ARG A 240 -7.18 19.67 -0.08
CA ARG A 240 -7.83 18.70 -0.97
C ARG A 240 -7.09 18.76 -2.32
N ALA A 241 -6.76 17.61 -2.88
CA ALA A 241 -6.08 17.48 -4.17
C ALA A 241 -7.04 17.78 -5.32
#